data_AF-A0A933FWU8-F1
#
_entry.id   AF-A0A933FWU8-F1
#
_cell.length_a   1.000
_cell.length_b   1.000
_cell.length_c   1.000
_cell.angle_alpha   90.00
_cell.angle_beta   90.00
_cell.angle_gamma   90.00
#
_symmetry.space_group_name_H-M   'P 1'
#
loop_
_entity.id
_entity.type
_entity.pdbx_description
1 polymer ?
#
loop_
_entity_poly.entity_id
_entity_poly.type
_entity_poly.pdbx_seq_one_letter_code
_entity_poly.pdbx_strand_id
1 'polypeptide(L)'
;MSENEELEFENPLEEEIESIEVPAERRKIYTDLGDPEVESLHGKFKRGKLIVQPDFQRQFVWDTTKASRLIESALLGIPIPLVYISEEPDNKEYVIDGQQRLSSFF
;
A
#
# COMPACT_ATOMS: atom_id res chain seq x y z
N MET A 1 -10.45 -19.65 49.04
CA MET A 1 -9.17 -19.52 48.33
C MET A 1 -9.49 -19.81 46.88
N SER A 2 -9.31 -18.81 46.03
CA SER A 2 -9.80 -18.77 44.65
C SER A 2 -9.18 -19.87 43.79
N GLU A 3 -10.04 -20.60 43.09
CA GLU A 3 -9.66 -21.47 41.97
C GLU A 3 -9.10 -20.58 40.85
N ASN A 4 -7.90 -20.92 40.35
CA ASN A 4 -7.34 -20.34 39.14
C ASN A 4 -8.11 -20.93 37.95
N GLU A 5 -9.00 -20.14 37.33
CA GLU A 5 -9.43 -20.39 35.96
C GLU A 5 -8.28 -19.99 35.03
N GLU A 6 -7.53 -20.97 34.53
CA GLU A 6 -6.67 -20.78 33.37
C GLU A 6 -7.58 -20.53 32.16
N LEU A 7 -7.49 -19.32 31.60
CA LEU A 7 -8.12 -18.97 30.33
C LEU A 7 -7.46 -19.78 29.21
N GLU A 8 -8.14 -20.82 28.72
CA GLU A 8 -7.78 -21.47 27.46
C GLU A 8 -8.03 -20.48 26.32
N PHE A 9 -6.96 -20.02 25.68
CA PHE A 9 -7.06 -19.25 24.45
C PHE A 9 -7.57 -20.20 23.36
N GLU A 10 -8.77 -19.94 22.83
CA GLU A 10 -9.25 -20.59 21.62
C GLU A 10 -8.18 -20.42 20.53
N ASN A 11 -7.74 -21.55 19.98
CA ASN A 11 -6.72 -21.65 18.95
C ASN A 11 -6.98 -20.57 17.89
N PRO A 12 -6.01 -19.72 17.52
CA PRO A 12 -6.24 -18.72 16.49
C PRO A 12 -6.76 -19.47 15.26
N LEU A 13 -7.89 -19.01 14.70
CA LEU A 13 -8.42 -19.55 13.46
C LEU A 13 -7.27 -19.63 12.45
N GLU A 14 -6.77 -20.83 12.20
CA GLU A 14 -5.89 -21.12 11.09
C GLU A 14 -6.78 -20.93 9.85
N GLU A 15 -6.93 -19.68 9.40
CA GLU A 15 -7.41 -19.43 8.05
C GLU A 15 -6.43 -20.18 7.13
N GLU A 16 -6.90 -21.30 6.56
CA GLU A 16 -6.21 -21.96 5.47
C GLU A 16 -6.04 -20.92 4.36
N ILE A 17 -4.85 -20.34 4.27
CA ILE A 17 -4.49 -19.44 3.17
C ILE A 17 -4.44 -20.33 1.93
N GLU A 18 -5.56 -20.39 1.21
CA GLU A 18 -5.66 -21.11 -0.05
C GLU A 18 -4.60 -20.55 -0.99
N SER A 19 -3.54 -21.34 -1.23
CA SER A 19 -2.42 -20.90 -2.06
C SER A 19 -2.90 -20.78 -3.49
N ILE A 20 -3.03 -19.55 -3.97
CA ILE A 20 -3.38 -19.29 -5.37
C ILE A 20 -2.20 -19.75 -6.25
N GLU A 21 -2.34 -20.92 -6.86
CA GLU A 21 -1.37 -21.40 -7.86
C GLU A 21 -1.51 -20.58 -9.15
N VAL A 22 -0.63 -19.62 -9.35
CA VAL A 22 -0.57 -18.83 -10.59
C VAL A 22 0.24 -19.61 -11.64
N PRO A 23 -0.35 -19.96 -12.81
CA PRO A 23 0.36 -20.66 -13.89
C PRO A 23 1.66 -19.95 -14.27
N ALA A 24 2.68 -20.73 -14.63
CA ALA A 24 4.03 -20.21 -14.85
C ALA A 24 4.07 -19.10 -15.92
N GLU A 25 3.24 -19.19 -16.96
CA GLU A 25 3.16 -18.18 -18.03
C GLU A 25 2.60 -16.84 -17.53
N ARG A 26 1.76 -16.83 -16.49
CA ARG A 26 1.15 -15.62 -15.90
C ARG A 26 2.03 -14.94 -14.86
N ARG A 27 3.16 -15.55 -14.46
CA ARG A 27 4.11 -14.97 -13.49
C ARG A 27 5.09 -13.97 -14.11
N LYS A 28 5.02 -13.71 -15.42
CA LYS A 28 5.94 -12.78 -16.08
C LYS A 28 5.53 -11.34 -15.79
N ILE A 29 6.29 -10.67 -14.93
CA ILE A 29 6.09 -9.26 -14.59
C ILE A 29 6.97 -8.40 -15.51
N TYR A 30 6.39 -7.37 -16.08
CA TYR A 30 7.11 -6.29 -16.78
C TYR A 30 7.15 -5.10 -15.85
N THR A 31 8.35 -4.59 -15.57
CA THR A 31 8.54 -3.43 -14.70
C THR A 31 9.25 -2.32 -15.45
N ASP A 32 8.80 -1.09 -15.25
CA ASP A 32 9.48 0.11 -15.73
C ASP A 32 9.80 1.02 -14.53
N LEU A 33 10.89 1.77 -14.61
CA LEU A 33 11.31 2.72 -13.59
C LEU A 33 11.00 4.14 -14.07
N GLY A 34 10.29 4.90 -13.24
CA GLY A 34 10.00 6.30 -13.49
C GLY A 34 10.31 7.17 -12.28
N ASP A 35 10.56 8.45 -12.53
CA ASP A 35 10.72 9.50 -11.52
C ASP A 35 9.70 10.63 -11.79
N PRO A 36 8.39 10.36 -11.63
CA PRO A 36 7.36 11.36 -11.87
C PRO A 36 7.35 12.43 -10.78
N GLU A 37 7.03 13.68 -11.13
CA GLU A 37 6.79 14.68 -10.11
C GLU A 37 5.58 14.30 -9.24
N VAL A 38 5.61 14.64 -7.96
CA VAL A 38 4.49 14.44 -7.03
C VAL A 38 3.20 15.06 -7.59
N GLU A 39 3.30 16.24 -8.20
CA GLU A 39 2.16 16.93 -8.81
C GLU A 39 1.55 16.14 -9.99
N SER A 40 2.39 15.45 -10.78
CA SER A 40 1.91 14.59 -11.86
C SER A 40 1.06 13.43 -11.32
N LEU A 41 1.55 12.77 -10.26
CA LEU A 41 0.82 11.69 -9.58
C LEU A 41 -0.48 12.21 -8.93
N HIS A 42 -0.42 13.34 -8.24
CA HIS A 42 -1.59 13.98 -7.63
C HIS A 42 -2.64 14.39 -8.69
N GLY A 43 -2.20 14.90 -9.84
CA GLY A 43 -3.07 15.18 -10.96
C GLY A 43 -3.77 13.93 -11.52
N LYS A 44 -3.05 12.80 -11.63
CA LYS A 44 -3.66 11.52 -12.03
C LYS A 44 -4.68 11.04 -10.99
N PHE A 45 -4.38 11.20 -9.71
CA PHE A 45 -5.30 10.87 -8.62
C PHE A 45 -6.59 11.69 -8.70
N LYS A 46 -6.49 13.02 -8.85
CA LYS A 46 -7.66 13.90 -9.00
C LYS A 46 -8.53 13.58 -10.22
N ARG A 47 -7.94 13.04 -11.29
CA ARG A 47 -8.67 12.59 -12.50
C ARG A 47 -9.24 11.17 -12.37
N GLY A 48 -9.02 10.48 -11.25
CA GLY A 48 -9.44 9.09 -11.06
C GLY A 48 -8.64 8.08 -11.88
N LYS A 49 -7.50 8.50 -12.46
CA LYS A 49 -6.61 7.58 -13.20
C LYS A 49 -5.71 6.80 -12.26
N LEU A 50 -5.20 7.44 -11.20
CA LEU A 50 -4.40 6.78 -10.16
C LEU A 50 -5.31 6.45 -8.97
N ILE A 51 -5.49 5.17 -8.71
CA ILE A 51 -6.24 4.64 -7.58
C ILE A 51 -5.26 4.34 -6.44
N VAL A 52 -5.17 5.28 -5.51
CA VAL A 52 -4.25 5.17 -4.35
C VAL A 52 -4.71 4.12 -3.35
N GLN A 53 -6.02 3.98 -3.19
CA GLN A 53 -6.65 3.08 -2.23
C GLN A 53 -7.64 2.13 -2.92
N PRO A 54 -7.16 1.14 -3.68
CA PRO A 54 -8.00 0.06 -4.18
C PRO A 54 -8.51 -0.83 -3.03
N ASP A 55 -9.51 -1.67 -3.32
CA ASP A 55 -10.25 -2.43 -2.29
C ASP A 55 -9.40 -3.39 -1.44
N PHE A 56 -8.25 -3.83 -1.96
CA PHE A 56 -7.30 -4.69 -1.24
C PHE A 56 -6.34 -3.91 -0.32
N GLN A 57 -6.27 -2.58 -0.42
CA GLN A 57 -5.44 -1.76 0.48
C GLN A 57 -6.17 -1.48 1.79
N ARG A 58 -5.40 -1.39 2.87
CA ARG A 58 -5.93 -0.96 4.16
C ARG A 58 -6.34 0.51 4.16
N GLN A 59 -7.06 0.93 5.20
CA GLN A 59 -7.33 2.35 5.42
C GLN A 59 -6.05 3.14 5.68
N PHE A 60 -6.10 4.45 5.44
CA PHE A 60 -5.01 5.33 5.87
C PHE A 60 -4.92 5.31 7.39
N VAL A 61 -3.74 5.00 7.92
CA VAL A 61 -3.51 4.78 9.37
C VAL A 61 -2.33 5.59 9.91
N TRP A 62 -1.67 6.40 9.08
CA TRP A 62 -0.65 7.31 9.57
C TRP A 62 -1.31 8.47 10.30
N ASP A 63 -0.79 8.79 11.48
CA ASP A 63 -1.15 10.00 12.19
C ASP A 63 -0.46 11.22 11.55
N THR A 64 -0.91 12.41 11.94
CA THR A 64 -0.33 13.67 11.45
C THR A 64 1.17 13.76 11.72
N THR A 65 1.65 13.21 12.84
CA THR A 65 3.08 13.20 13.19
C THR A 65 3.89 12.41 12.16
N LYS A 66 3.47 11.18 11.84
CA LYS A 66 4.19 10.33 10.89
C LYS A 66 4.11 10.88 9.47
N ALA A 67 2.95 11.37 9.04
CA ALA A 67 2.80 12.05 7.76
C ALA A 67 3.71 13.28 7.66
N SER A 68 3.75 14.12 8.70
CA SER A 68 4.60 15.32 8.74
C SER A 68 6.09 14.99 8.63
N ARG A 69 6.56 13.90 9.27
CA ARG A 69 7.97 13.48 9.17
C ARG A 69 8.37 13.04 7.75
N LEU A 70 7.43 12.47 6.98
CA LEU A 70 7.67 12.17 5.58
C LEU A 70 7.84 13.46 4.77
N ILE A 71 6.99 14.46 5.00
CA ILE A 71 7.10 15.78 4.33
C ILE A 71 8.42 16.46 4.70
N GLU A 72 8.80 16.43 5.98
CA GLU A 72 10.10 16.93 6.45
C GLU A 72 11.27 16.22 5.73
N SER A 73 11.20 14.89 5.58
CA SER A 73 12.22 14.13 4.85
C SER A 73 12.35 14.59 3.40
N ALA A 74 11.23 14.86 2.72
CA ALA A 74 11.22 15.39 1.36
C ALA A 74 11.88 16.78 1.28
N LEU A 75 11.55 17.68 2.22
CA LEU A 75 12.13 19.03 2.27
C LEU A 75 13.64 19.01 2.56
N LEU A 76 14.11 18.03 3.33
CA LEU A 76 15.53 17.82 3.62
C LEU A 76 16.29 17.08 2.50
N GLY A 77 15.61 16.69 1.42
CA GLY A 77 16.22 15.95 0.31
C GLY A 77 16.59 14.51 0.67
N ILE A 78 15.97 13.93 1.70
CA ILE A 78 16.16 12.53 2.07
C ILE A 78 15.40 11.66 1.04
N PRO A 79 16.05 10.66 0.41
CA PRO A 79 15.40 9.79 -0.56
C PRO A 79 14.17 9.07 0.02
N ILE A 80 13.06 9.10 -0.71
CA ILE A 80 11.83 8.39 -0.34
C ILE A 80 11.82 7.01 -1.03
N PRO A 81 11.45 5.93 -0.32
CA PRO A 81 11.36 4.60 -0.91
C PRO A 81 10.42 4.56 -2.12
N LEU A 82 10.74 3.68 -3.08
CA LEU A 82 9.96 3.44 -4.29
C LEU A 82 8.48 3.21 -3.98
N VAL A 83 7.62 3.65 -4.89
CA VAL A 83 6.18 3.35 -4.90
C VAL A 83 5.94 2.38 -6.04
N TYR A 84 5.17 1.32 -5.77
CA TYR A 84 4.84 0.32 -6.77
C TYR A 84 3.42 0.54 -7.27
N ILE A 85 3.26 0.62 -8.58
CA ILE A 85 1.99 0.87 -9.26
C ILE A 85 1.82 -0.21 -10.32
N SER A 86 0.62 -0.81 -10.42
CA SER A 86 0.23 -1.66 -11.54
C SER A 86 -0.59 -0.85 -12.54
N GLU A 87 -0.40 -1.12 -13.82
CA GLU A 87 -1.29 -0.65 -14.88
C GLU A 87 -2.34 -1.73 -15.13
N GLU A 88 -3.61 -1.36 -15.00
CA GLU A 88 -4.73 -2.27 -15.15
C GLU A 88 -5.35 -2.16 -16.57
N PRO A 89 -6.03 -3.22 -17.07
CA PRO A 89 -6.65 -3.22 -18.40
C PRO A 89 -7.70 -2.11 -18.62
N ASP A 90 -8.24 -1.52 -17.54
CA ASP A 90 -9.18 -0.40 -17.59
C ASP A 90 -8.48 0.98 -17.73
N ASN A 91 -7.18 0.99 -18.06
CA ASN A 91 -6.31 2.17 -18.19
C ASN A 91 -6.13 2.99 -16.91
N LYS A 92 -6.42 2.39 -15.76
CA LYS A 92 -6.11 2.97 -14.46
C LYS A 92 -4.81 2.38 -13.91
N GLU A 93 -4.27 3.13 -12.96
CA GLU A 93 -3.04 2.83 -12.26
C GLU A 93 -3.39 2.52 -10.79
N TYR A 94 -3.04 1.34 -10.29
CA TYR A 94 -3.40 0.90 -8.94
C TYR A 94 -2.15 0.85 -8.07
N VAL A 95 -2.21 1.47 -6.89
CA VAL A 95 -1.07 1.48 -5.95
C VAL A 95 -0.98 0.14 -5.23
N ILE A 96 0.12 -0.57 -5.45
CA ILE A 96 0.43 -1.86 -4.82
C ILE A 96 1.19 -1.64 -3.50
N ASP A 97 2.13 -0.70 -3.48
CA ASP A 97 2.83 -0.25 -2.26
C ASP A 97 3.06 1.26 -2.30
N GLY A 98 3.07 1.89 -1.14
CA GLY A 98 3.29 3.33 -0.99
C GLY A 98 2.03 4.16 -0.82
N GLN A 99 0.87 3.52 -0.64
CA GLN A 99 -0.42 4.17 -0.36
C GLN A 99 -0.30 5.26 0.72
N GLN A 100 0.27 4.96 1.88
CA GLN A 100 0.37 5.90 3.00
C GLN A 100 1.30 7.08 2.68
N ARG A 101 2.34 6.84 1.86
CA ARG A 101 3.28 7.88 1.42
C ARG A 101 2.58 8.85 0.47
N LEU A 102 1.94 8.32 -0.58
CA LEU A 102 1.18 9.13 -1.54
C LEU A 102 0.04 9.90 -0.86
N SER A 103 -0.71 9.24 0.02
CA SER A 103 -1.81 9.88 0.75
C SER A 103 -1.34 11.01 1.67
N SER A 104 -0.09 11.01 2.11
CA SER A 104 0.49 12.11 2.90
C SER A 104 0.87 13.31 2.03
N PHE A 105 1.14 13.10 0.74
CA PHE A 105 1.47 14.16 -0.22
C PHE A 105 0.25 14.80 -0.90
N PHE A 106 -0.88 14.09 -0.95
CA PHE A 106 -2.08 14.51 -1.69
C PHE A 106 -3.06 15.33 -0.85
#